data_AF-A0A2P5MX87-F1
#
_entry.id   AF-A0A2P5MX87-F1
#
_cell.length_a   1.000
_cell.length_b   1.000
_cell.length_c   1.000
_cell.angle_alpha   90.00
_cell.angle_beta   90.00
_cell.angle_gamma   90.00
#
_symmetry.space_group_name_H-M   'P 1'
#
loop_
_entity.id
_entity.type
_entity.pdbx_description
1 polymer ?
#
loop_
_entity_poly.entity_id
_entity_poly.type
_entity_poly.pdbx_seq_one_letter_code
_entity_poly.pdbx_strand_id
1 'polypeptide(L)'
;MKLNKTLMACAIAIALNACASQPTVTAPHQWAGAVRDAISRDQHLRLAEHYEDIAKTLEADAQEEQEMLDAYHATPWKYGKRIHDLKARGSDMVRDLEKAAEDSRKMAEFHRQMADEAGK
;
A
#
# COMPACT_ATOMS: atom_id res chain seq x y z
N MET A 1 51.19 -23.33 -14.70
CA MET A 1 50.98 -23.15 -16.16
C MET A 1 49.50 -22.85 -16.39
N LYS A 2 49.20 -21.77 -17.12
CA LYS A 2 47.85 -21.30 -17.45
C LYS A 2 47.28 -22.12 -18.61
N LEU A 3 46.00 -22.47 -18.54
CA LEU A 3 45.19 -22.95 -19.68
C LEU A 3 43.72 -22.59 -19.38
N ASN A 4 43.23 -21.41 -19.75
CA ASN A 4 42.65 -21.01 -21.03
C ASN A 4 41.18 -21.43 -21.20
N LYS A 5 40.32 -20.43 -20.93
CA LYS A 5 38.99 -20.10 -21.49
C LYS A 5 38.44 -21.01 -22.60
N THR A 6 37.25 -21.57 -22.37
CA THR A 6 36.20 -21.66 -23.39
C THR A 6 34.81 -21.57 -22.74
N LEU A 7 33.98 -20.78 -23.41
CA LEU A 7 32.58 -20.48 -23.14
C LEU A 7 31.72 -21.74 -23.07
N MET A 8 30.99 -21.91 -21.97
CA MET A 8 29.78 -22.73 -21.95
C MET A 8 28.64 -21.85 -21.45
N ALA A 9 27.90 -21.33 -22.42
CA ALA A 9 26.65 -20.63 -22.20
C ALA A 9 25.63 -21.61 -21.61
N CYS A 10 25.29 -21.45 -20.33
CA CYS A 10 24.04 -21.96 -19.79
C CYS A 10 23.04 -20.81 -19.80
N ALA A 11 22.22 -20.77 -20.84
CA ALA A 11 21.00 -19.98 -20.89
C ALA A 11 20.06 -20.48 -19.78
N ILE A 12 20.07 -19.81 -18.64
CA ILE A 12 19.03 -20.00 -17.63
C ILE A 12 17.88 -19.06 -18.01
N ALA A 13 17.01 -19.56 -18.88
CA ALA A 13 15.69 -18.98 -19.07
C ALA A 13 14.87 -19.27 -17.81
N ILE A 14 14.86 -18.35 -16.85
CA ILE A 14 13.89 -18.38 -15.76
C ILE A 14 12.58 -17.87 -16.34
N ALA A 15 11.74 -18.81 -16.77
CA ALA A 15 10.33 -18.54 -17.01
C ALA A 15 9.64 -18.32 -15.66
N LEU A 16 9.46 -17.06 -15.26
CA LEU A 16 8.50 -16.67 -14.24
C LEU A 16 7.10 -16.78 -14.87
N ASN A 17 6.62 -18.01 -14.98
CA ASN A 17 5.23 -18.27 -15.31
C ASN A 17 4.37 -18.08 -14.05
N ALA A 18 3.23 -17.41 -14.27
CA ALA A 18 2.05 -17.33 -13.42
C ALA A 18 2.10 -16.32 -12.26
N CYS A 19 1.89 -15.04 -12.58
CA CYS A 19 0.85 -14.31 -11.85
C CYS A 19 -0.45 -15.10 -12.06
N ALA A 20 -0.80 -15.95 -11.10
CA ALA A 20 -2.10 -16.60 -11.08
C ALA A 20 -3.16 -15.49 -11.12
N SER A 21 -3.92 -15.47 -12.20
CA SER A 21 -5.00 -14.52 -12.45
C SER A 21 -6.13 -14.76 -11.46
N GLN A 22 -5.97 -14.31 -10.21
CA GLN A 22 -7.11 -13.75 -9.52
C GLN A 22 -7.57 -12.55 -10.38
N PRO A 23 -8.88 -12.24 -10.46
CA PRO A 23 -9.32 -10.99 -11.04
C PRO A 23 -8.75 -9.85 -10.18
N THR A 24 -7.52 -9.46 -10.47
CA THR A 24 -6.84 -8.34 -9.82
C THR A 24 -7.55 -7.10 -10.30
N VAL A 25 -8.39 -6.56 -9.43
CA VAL A 25 -8.86 -5.17 -9.53
C VAL A 25 -7.62 -4.32 -9.25
N THR A 26 -6.78 -4.14 -10.27
CA THR A 26 -5.43 -3.57 -10.11
C THR A 26 -5.37 -2.06 -10.37
N ALA A 27 -6.47 -1.46 -10.85
CA ALA A 27 -6.50 -0.03 -11.13
C ALA A 27 -7.55 0.70 -10.26
N PRO A 28 -7.26 1.92 -9.76
CA PRO A 28 -8.16 2.68 -8.88
C PRO A 28 -9.59 2.85 -9.41
N HIS A 29 -9.75 3.00 -10.73
CA HIS A 29 -11.07 3.16 -11.37
C HIS A 29 -11.93 1.89 -11.30
N GLN A 30 -11.32 0.71 -11.14
CA GLN A 30 -12.04 -0.56 -11.07
C GLN A 30 -12.64 -0.79 -9.68
N TRP A 31 -12.01 -0.25 -8.63
CA TRP A 31 -12.53 -0.32 -7.26
C TRP A 31 -13.78 0.54 -7.05
N ALA A 32 -13.86 1.71 -7.70
CA ALA A 32 -15.06 2.53 -7.68
C ALA A 32 -16.29 1.79 -8.25
N GLY A 33 -16.10 0.99 -9.30
CA GLY A 33 -17.13 0.09 -9.82
C GLY A 33 -17.48 -1.02 -8.84
N ALA A 34 -16.47 -1.68 -8.25
CA ALA A 34 -16.66 -2.74 -7.27
C ALA A 34 -17.47 -2.27 -6.04
N VAL A 35 -17.20 -1.07 -5.52
CA VAL A 35 -17.96 -0.47 -4.41
C VAL A 35 -19.42 -0.24 -4.79
N ARG A 36 -19.69 0.28 -6.00
CA ARG A 36 -21.05 0.55 -6.48
C ARG A 36 -21.85 -0.71 -6.74
N ASP A 37 -21.21 -1.74 -7.29
CA ASP A 37 -21.88 -2.91 -7.84
C ASP A 37 -21.88 -4.13 -6.88
N ALA A 38 -21.36 -3.98 -5.65
CA ALA A 38 -21.34 -5.04 -4.64
C ALA A 38 -22.75 -5.33 -4.08
N ILE A 39 -23.18 -6.59 -4.18
CA ILE A 39 -24.51 -7.05 -3.76
C ILE A 39 -24.40 -8.32 -2.89
N SER A 40 -23.44 -9.21 -3.20
CA SER A 40 -23.26 -10.46 -2.46
C SER A 40 -22.32 -10.32 -1.28
N ARG A 41 -22.47 -11.22 -0.31
CA ARG A 41 -21.56 -11.37 0.84
C ARG A 41 -20.08 -11.39 0.42
N ASP A 42 -19.73 -12.21 -0.58
CA ASP A 42 -18.35 -12.33 -1.05
C ASP A 42 -17.83 -11.05 -1.72
N GLN A 43 -18.69 -10.28 -2.39
CA GLN A 43 -18.29 -8.99 -2.97
C GLN A 43 -17.97 -7.98 -1.88
N HIS A 44 -18.79 -7.91 -0.83
CA HIS A 44 -18.52 -7.04 0.31
C HIS A 44 -17.30 -7.49 1.11
N LEU A 45 -17.06 -8.79 1.32
CA LEU A 45 -15.83 -9.27 1.97
C LEU A 45 -14.56 -8.87 1.19
N ARG A 46 -14.58 -8.98 -0.15
CA ARG A 46 -13.45 -8.51 -0.97
C ARG A 46 -13.19 -7.01 -0.85
N LEU A 47 -14.23 -6.19 -0.73
CA LEU A 47 -14.07 -4.77 -0.47
C LEU A 47 -13.51 -4.51 0.92
N ALA A 48 -13.94 -5.30 1.92
CA ALA A 48 -13.40 -5.17 3.27
C ALA A 48 -11.90 -5.48 3.32
N GLU A 49 -11.46 -6.57 2.69
CA GLU A 49 -10.04 -6.93 2.56
C GLU A 49 -9.26 -5.82 1.84
N HIS A 50 -9.79 -5.28 0.75
CA HIS A 50 -9.13 -4.20 0.01
C HIS A 50 -8.89 -2.94 0.86
N TYR A 51 -9.91 -2.48 1.58
CA TYR A 51 -9.77 -1.31 2.45
C TYR A 51 -8.87 -1.59 3.65
N GLU A 52 -8.79 -2.84 4.11
CA GLU A 52 -7.84 -3.23 5.16
C GLU A 52 -6.39 -3.19 4.65
N ASP A 53 -6.14 -3.62 3.42
CA ASP A 53 -4.82 -3.53 2.78
C ASP A 53 -4.41 -2.07 2.52
N ILE A 54 -5.38 -1.21 2.13
CA ILE A 54 -5.15 0.24 2.05
C ILE A 54 -4.77 0.79 3.42
N ALA A 55 -5.50 0.44 4.48
CA ALA A 55 -5.20 0.91 5.84
C ALA A 55 -3.78 0.52 6.27
N LYS A 56 -3.37 -0.73 6.06
CA LYS A 56 -2.02 -1.22 6.38
C LYS A 56 -0.93 -0.48 5.59
N THR A 57 -1.18 -0.19 4.32
CA THR A 57 -0.25 0.56 3.48
C THR A 57 -0.09 1.99 4.01
N LEU A 58 -1.20 2.68 4.30
CA LEU A 58 -1.19 4.05 4.82
C LEU A 58 -0.54 4.14 6.22
N GLU A 59 -0.71 3.13 7.07
CA GLU A 59 -0.01 3.03 8.36
C GLU A 59 1.50 2.89 8.18
N ALA A 60 1.94 2.04 7.25
CA ALA A 60 3.36 1.89 6.95
C ALA A 60 3.96 3.19 6.39
N ASP A 61 3.26 3.86 5.48
CA ASP A 61 3.67 5.15 4.92
C ASP A 61 3.73 6.24 6.01
N ALA A 62 2.76 6.27 6.94
CA ALA A 62 2.76 7.20 8.06
C ALA A 62 3.96 6.98 8.98
N GLN A 63 4.33 5.72 9.21
CA GLN A 63 5.52 5.38 9.99
C GLN A 63 6.80 5.86 9.29
N GLU A 64 6.94 5.65 7.98
CA GLU A 64 8.11 6.11 7.22
C GLU A 64 8.24 7.64 7.26
N GLU A 65 7.13 8.37 7.08
CA GLU A 65 7.09 9.83 7.19
C GLU A 65 7.43 10.32 8.61
N GLN A 66 6.99 9.59 9.64
CA GLN A 66 7.35 9.89 11.03
C GLN A 66 8.86 9.69 11.27
N GLU A 67 9.47 8.64 10.74
CA GLU A 67 10.91 8.40 10.85
C GLU A 67 11.73 9.51 10.15
N MET A 68 11.24 10.00 8.99
CA MET A 68 11.84 11.15 8.31
C MET A 68 11.68 12.44 9.11
N LEU A 69 10.50 12.67 9.69
CA LEU A 69 10.23 13.83 10.55
C LEU A 69 11.17 13.83 11.76
N ASP A 70 11.34 12.68 12.41
CA ASP A 70 12.27 12.51 13.53
C ASP A 70 13.71 12.83 13.12
N ALA A 71 14.14 12.42 11.92
CA ALA A 71 15.46 12.77 11.38
C ALA A 71 15.62 14.30 11.15
N TYR A 72 14.55 14.98 10.69
CA TYR A 72 14.51 16.44 10.58
C TYR A 72 14.60 17.12 11.96
N HIS A 73 13.97 16.54 12.99
CA HIS A 73 14.08 17.02 14.36
C HIS A 73 15.47 16.81 14.96
N ALA A 74 16.10 15.66 14.69
CA ALA A 74 17.40 15.30 15.23
C ALA A 74 18.57 16.07 14.58
N THR A 75 18.48 16.38 13.28
CA THR A 75 19.58 16.99 12.52
C THR A 75 19.20 18.25 11.73
N PRO A 76 18.59 19.27 12.37
CA PRO A 76 18.02 20.44 11.69
C PRO A 76 19.07 21.26 10.90
N TRP A 77 20.33 21.27 11.34
CA TRP A 77 21.42 22.01 10.68
C TRP A 77 21.74 21.51 9.27
N LYS A 78 21.41 20.24 8.93
CA LYS A 78 21.64 19.68 7.59
C LYS A 78 20.76 20.31 6.51
N TYR A 79 19.65 20.95 6.90
CA TYR A 79 18.60 21.40 5.98
C TYR A 79 18.52 22.93 5.88
N GLY A 80 19.24 23.66 6.73
CA GLY A 80 19.25 25.13 6.74
C GLY A 80 17.85 25.71 6.89
N LYS A 81 17.54 26.77 6.14
CA LYS A 81 16.24 27.46 6.22
C LYS A 81 15.02 26.60 5.86
N ARG A 82 15.21 25.55 5.04
CA ARG A 82 14.09 24.67 4.60
C ARG A 82 13.56 23.78 5.72
N ILE A 83 14.25 23.68 6.85
CA ILE A 83 13.88 22.75 7.93
C ILE A 83 12.47 23.01 8.49
N HIS A 84 12.02 24.26 8.50
CA HIS A 84 10.70 24.62 9.00
C HIS A 84 9.60 24.06 8.09
N ASP A 85 9.73 24.26 6.78
CA ASP A 85 8.78 23.75 5.79
C ASP A 85 8.79 22.22 5.77
N LEU A 86 9.98 21.59 5.86
CA LEU A 86 10.09 20.13 5.90
C LEU A 86 9.38 19.52 7.11
N LYS A 87 9.54 20.13 8.29
CA LYS A 87 8.84 19.69 9.51
C LYS A 87 7.33 19.89 9.42
N ALA A 88 6.89 21.04 8.91
CA ALA A 88 5.46 21.33 8.75
C ALA A 88 4.80 20.33 7.81
N ARG A 89 5.38 20.14 6.61
CA ARG A 89 4.86 19.18 5.63
C ARG A 89 4.92 17.74 6.11
N GLY A 90 6.00 17.33 6.78
CA GLY A 90 6.11 15.98 7.34
C GLY A 90 5.04 15.73 8.39
N SER A 91 4.82 16.68 9.30
CA SER A 91 3.76 16.59 10.30
C SER A 91 2.36 16.55 9.69
N ASP A 92 2.09 17.35 8.66
CA ASP A 92 0.82 17.30 7.93
C ASP A 92 0.63 15.96 7.23
N MET A 93 1.68 15.43 6.58
CA MET A 93 1.63 14.15 5.88
C MET A 93 1.34 12.98 6.82
N VAL A 94 2.04 12.90 7.96
CA VAL A 94 1.80 11.86 8.98
C VAL A 94 0.32 11.88 9.40
N ARG A 95 -0.21 13.06 9.76
CA ARG A 95 -1.61 13.21 10.16
C ARG A 95 -2.57 12.75 9.06
N ASP A 96 -2.32 13.18 7.83
CA ASP A 96 -3.22 12.92 6.72
C ASP A 96 -3.23 11.41 6.36
N LEU A 97 -2.08 10.74 6.42
CA LEU A 97 -1.96 9.30 6.24
C LEU A 97 -2.64 8.52 7.37
N GLU A 98 -2.43 8.89 8.64
CA GLU A 98 -3.10 8.27 9.78
C GLU A 98 -4.63 8.42 9.70
N LYS A 99 -5.11 9.61 9.31
CA LYS A 99 -6.54 9.87 9.11
C LYS A 99 -7.12 9.00 8.00
N ALA A 100 -6.41 8.87 6.89
CA ALA A 100 -6.82 8.05 5.76
C ALA A 100 -6.79 6.55 6.10
N ALA A 101 -5.82 6.09 6.90
CA ALA A 101 -5.79 4.72 7.41
C ALA A 101 -7.01 4.44 8.28
N GLU A 102 -7.35 5.34 9.20
CA GLU A 102 -8.53 5.23 10.05
C GLU A 102 -9.83 5.15 9.23
N ASP A 103 -9.99 6.01 8.23
CA ASP A 103 -11.18 5.99 7.37
C ASP A 103 -11.25 4.73 6.51
N SER A 104 -10.10 4.21 6.07
CA SER A 104 -10.03 2.93 5.37
C SER A 104 -10.44 1.75 6.27
N ARG A 105 -10.02 1.74 7.56
CA ARG A 105 -10.50 0.73 8.52
C ARG A 105 -12.01 0.80 8.73
N LYS A 106 -12.59 2.01 8.81
CA LYS A 106 -14.05 2.19 8.90
C LYS A 106 -14.76 1.66 7.66
N MET A 107 -14.22 1.88 6.46
CA MET A 107 -14.77 1.31 5.22
C MET A 107 -14.68 -0.21 5.20
N ALA A 108 -13.58 -0.78 5.70
CA ALA A 108 -13.45 -2.23 5.83
C ALA A 108 -14.50 -2.82 6.78
N GLU A 109 -14.73 -2.18 7.92
CA GLU A 109 -15.77 -2.58 8.88
C GLU A 109 -17.18 -2.45 8.29
N PHE A 110 -17.47 -1.34 7.63
CA PHE A 110 -18.75 -1.13 6.94
C PHE A 110 -19.03 -2.27 5.95
N HIS A 111 -18.05 -2.65 5.15
CA HIS A 111 -18.23 -3.75 4.20
C HIS A 111 -18.36 -5.13 4.88
N ARG A 112 -17.72 -5.38 6.04
CA ARG A 112 -18.00 -6.59 6.82
C ARG A 112 -19.46 -6.65 7.29
N GLN A 113 -19.99 -5.53 7.77
CA GLN A 113 -21.41 -5.46 8.20
C GLN A 113 -22.36 -5.72 7.02
N MET A 114 -22.11 -5.10 5.87
CA MET A 114 -22.89 -5.34 4.64
C MET A 114 -22.81 -6.81 4.18
N ALA A 115 -21.66 -7.46 4.35
CA ALA A 115 -21.49 -8.87 4.03
C ALA A 115 -22.35 -9.78 4.92
N ASP A 116 -22.44 -9.47 6.21
CA ASP A 116 -23.29 -10.18 7.17
C ASP A 116 -24.78 -9.98 6.89
N GLU A 117 -25.17 -8.81 6.36
CA GLU A 117 -26.54 -8.54 5.93
C GLU A 117 -26.91 -9.27 4.64
N ALA A 118 -26.03 -9.27 3.64
CA ALA A 118 -26.24 -9.94 2.36
C ALA A 118 -26.22 -11.48 2.45
N GLY A 119 -25.71 -12.04 3.56
CA GLY A 119 -25.67 -13.48 3.84
C GLY A 119 -26.86 -14.03 4.63
N LYS A 120 -27.80 -13.17 5.06
CA LYS A 120 -29.04 -13.56 5.75
C LYS A 120 -30.14 -13.90 4.73
#